data_AF-A0A7N0U3Z8-F1
#
_entry.id   AF-A0A7N0U3Z8-F1
#
_cell.length_a   1.000
_cell.length_b   1.000
_cell.length_c   1.000
_cell.angle_alpha   90.00
_cell.angle_beta   90.00
_cell.angle_gamma   90.00
#
_symmetry.space_group_name_H-M   'P 1'
#
loop_
_entity.id
_entity.type
_entity.pdbx_description
1 polymer ?
#
loop_
_entity_poly.entity_id
_entity_poly.type
_entity_poly.pdbx_seq_one_letter_code
_entity_poly.pdbx_strand_id
1 'polypeptide(L)' 'MAAKYIVGSVAASFAVAFALDYIIADRKIFGGTTPKTVSDKEWWQETDKKFQAWPRTAGPPVVMNPISRQNFIVKSPES' A
#
# COMPACT_ATOMS: atom_id res chain seq x y z
N MET A 1 42.16 9.32 0.32
CA MET A 1 41.97 9.87 1.69
C MET A 1 40.50 10.17 2.01
N ALA A 2 39.74 10.86 1.14
CA ALA A 2 38.36 11.26 1.45
C ALA A 2 37.28 10.15 1.31
N ALA A 3 37.44 9.21 0.37
CA ALA A 3 36.40 8.21 0.05
C ALA A 3 35.93 7.39 1.26
N LYS A 4 36.83 6.96 2.14
CA LYS A 4 36.47 6.20 3.36
C LYS A 4 35.59 7.01 4.32
N TYR A 5 35.82 8.32 4.43
CA TYR A 5 35.02 9.21 5.25
C TYR A 5 33.67 9.51 4.60
N ILE A 6 33.66 9.71 3.27
CA ILE A 6 32.43 9.95 2.51
C ILE A 6 31.51 8.74 2.64
N VAL A 7 31.99 7.53 2.33
CA VAL A 7 31.19 6.30 2.41
C VAL A 7 30.69 6.06 3.84
N GLY A 8 31.56 6.23 4.84
CA GLY A 8 31.16 6.11 6.25
C GLY A 8 30.09 7.14 6.65
N SER A 9 30.26 8.40 6.25
CA SER A 9 29.29 9.47 6.56
C SER A 9 27.95 9.26 5.88
N VAL A 10 27.93 8.75 4.64
CA VAL A 10 26.69 8.45 3.91
C VAL A 10 25.95 7.30 4.56
N ALA A 11 26.65 6.21 4.89
CA ALA A 11 26.05 5.08 5.60
C ALA A 11 25.47 5.50 6.96
N ALA A 12 26.22 6.31 7.72
CA ALA A 12 25.74 6.85 9.00
C ALA A 12 24.52 7.76 8.81
N SER A 13 24.48 8.58 7.77
CA SER A 13 23.34 9.44 7.47
C SER A 13 22.07 8.65 7.20
N PHE A 14 22.14 7.54 6.45
CA PHE A 14 20.99 6.65 6.25
C PHE A 14 20.49 6.04 7.56
N ALA A 15 21.41 5.58 8.42
CA ALA A 15 21.04 5.01 9.72
C ALA A 15 20.35 6.03 10.62
N VAL A 16 20.89 7.26 10.70
CA VAL A 16 20.29 8.34 11.48
C VAL A 16 18.92 8.73 10.92
N ALA A 17 18.81 8.88 9.59
CA ALA A 17 17.55 9.21 8.94
C ALA A 17 16.47 8.15 9.19
N PHE A 18 16.81 6.86 9.06
CA PHE A 18 15.90 5.75 9.34
C PHE A 18 15.44 5.73 10.80
N ALA A 19 16.37 5.93 11.75
CA ALA A 19 16.03 5.95 13.17
C ALA A 19 15.08 7.11 13.51
N LEU A 20 15.34 8.30 12.97
CA LEU A 20 14.46 9.46 13.16
C LEU A 20 13.09 9.23 12.53
N ASP A 21 13.03 8.71 11.30
CA ASP A 21 11.78 8.38 10.63
C ASP A 21 10.94 7.37 11.43
N TYR A 22 11.54 6.27 11.86
CA TYR A 22 10.85 5.25 12.66
C TYR A 22 10.31 5.80 13.99
N ILE A 23 11.12 6.59 14.71
CA ILE A 23 10.70 7.19 15.98
C ILE A 23 9.54 8.18 15.73
N ILE A 24 9.65 9.03 14.72
CA ILE A 24 8.67 10.07 14.46
C ILE A 24 7.38 9.52 13.84
N ALA A 25 7.47 8.73 12.77
CA ALA A 25 6.32 8.30 11.97
C ALA A 25 5.66 7.03 12.51
N ASP A 26 6.44 6.02 12.90
CA ASP A 26 5.88 4.75 13.36
C ASP A 26 5.54 4.79 14.84
N ARG A 27 6.45 5.31 15.67
CA ARG A 27 6.24 5.45 17.13
C ARG A 27 5.49 6.72 17.52
N LYS A 28 5.30 7.67 16.59
CA LYS A 28 4.41 8.83 16.74
C LYS A 28 4.69 9.63 18.00
N ILE A 29 5.96 10.00 18.25
CA ILE A 29 6.33 10.72 19.49
C ILE A 29 5.63 12.08 19.61
N PHE A 30 5.27 12.68 18.47
CA PHE A 30 4.54 13.94 18.40
C PHE A 30 3.01 13.74 18.37
N GLY A 31 2.53 12.53 18.63
CA GLY A 31 1.12 12.16 18.56
C GLY A 31 0.64 11.79 17.16
N GLY A 32 -0.64 11.44 17.06
CA GLY A 32 -1.28 10.95 15.85
C GLY A 32 -1.71 9.49 15.96
N THR A 33 -2.55 9.05 15.03
CA THR A 33 -3.05 7.67 14.95
C THR A 33 -2.85 7.13 13.54
N THR A 34 -2.67 5.82 13.43
CA THR A 34 -2.66 5.15 12.13
C THR A 34 -4.12 4.96 11.68
N PRO A 35 -4.49 5.28 10.43
CA PRO A 35 -5.83 5.06 9.94
C PRO A 35 -6.18 3.57 9.96
N LYS A 36 -7.41 3.23 10.37
CA LYS A 36 -7.87 1.84 10.47
C LYS A 36 -7.71 1.08 9.16
N THR A 37 -7.94 1.74 8.04
CA THR A 37 -7.81 1.17 6.68
C THR A 37 -6.40 0.69 6.33
N VAL A 38 -5.38 1.13 7.08
CA VAL A 38 -3.99 0.69 6.91
C VAL A 38 -3.55 -0.25 8.03
N SER A 39 -3.97 0.02 9.28
CA SER A 39 -3.61 -0.84 10.42
C SER A 39 -4.37 -2.17 10.44
N ASP A 40 -5.56 -2.21 9.85
CA ASP A 40 -6.40 -3.39 9.76
C ASP A 40 -6.03 -4.22 8.51
N LYS A 41 -5.61 -5.47 8.76
CA LYS A 41 -5.28 -6.40 7.69
C LYS A 41 -6.52 -6.88 6.93
N GLU A 42 -7.68 -6.89 7.59
CA GLU A 42 -8.94 -7.31 6.98
C GLU A 42 -9.38 -6.31 5.90
N TRP A 43 -9.14 -5.02 6.13
CA TRP A 43 -9.49 -3.96 5.17
C TRP A 43 -8.86 -4.17 3.79
N TRP A 44 -7.60 -4.61 3.75
CA TRP A 44 -6.92 -4.94 2.49
C TRP A 44 -7.56 -6.13 1.77
N GLN A 45 -7.97 -7.16 2.52
CA GLN A 45 -8.62 -8.33 1.96
C GLN A 45 -10.03 -7.99 1.43
N GLU A 46 -10.78 -7.20 2.18
CA GLU A 46 -12.10 -6.73 1.76
C GLU A 46 -12.01 -5.84 0.53
N THR A 47 -11.04 -4.92 0.51
CA THR A 47 -10.79 -4.06 -0.66
C THR A 47 -10.47 -4.92 -1.89
N ASP A 48 -9.65 -5.96 -1.75
CA ASP A 48 -9.33 -6.85 -2.85
C ASP A 48 -10.53 -7.65 -3.35
N LYS A 49 -11.38 -8.15 -2.43
CA LYS A 49 -12.67 -8.78 -2.78
C LYS A 49 -13.59 -7.82 -3.52
N LYS A 50 -13.68 -6.55 -3.07
CA LYS A 50 -14.49 -5.52 -3.72
C LYS A 50 -13.98 -5.16 -5.11
N PHE A 51 -12.68 -5.26 -5.38
CA PHE A 51 -12.16 -5.05 -6.74
C PHE A 51 -12.64 -6.12 -7.73
N GLN A 52 -13.09 -7.29 -7.28
CA GLN A 52 -13.70 -8.30 -8.15
C GLN A 52 -15.18 -8.01 -8.43
N ALA A 53 -15.88 -7.32 -7.53
CA ALA A 53 -17.30 -7.00 -7.66
C ALA A 53 -17.61 -5.65 -7.02
N TRP A 54 -17.21 -4.58 -7.70
CA TRP A 54 -17.34 -3.23 -7.17
C TRP A 54 -18.80 -2.77 -7.27
N PRO A 55 -19.40 -2.29 -6.16
CA PRO A 55 -20.79 -1.88 -6.14
C PRO A 55 -21.01 -0.65 -7.04
N ARG A 56 -22.13 -0.63 -7.76
CA ARG A 56 -22.59 0.50 -8.56
C ARG A 56 -23.98 0.91 -8.10
N THR A 57 -24.27 2.21 -8.15
CA THR A 57 -25.56 2.75 -7.68
C THR A 57 -26.73 2.31 -8.56
N ALA A 58 -26.54 2.19 -9.87
CA ALA A 58 -27.58 1.77 -10.82
C ALA A 58 -27.00 0.75 -11.81
N GLY A 59 -26.94 -0.52 -11.39
CA GLY A 59 -26.55 -1.64 -12.22
C GLY A 59 -25.84 -2.76 -11.45
N PRO A 60 -25.57 -3.91 -12.10
CA PRO A 60 -24.80 -4.98 -11.49
C PRO A 60 -23.38 -4.54 -11.10
N PRO A 61 -22.78 -5.17 -10.07
CA PRO A 61 -21.39 -4.92 -9.70
C PRO A 61 -20.42 -5.15 -10.87
N VAL A 62 -19.33 -4.39 -10.89
CA VAL A 62 -18.34 -4.42 -12.00
C VAL A 62 -16.95 -4.72 -11.46
N VAL A 63 -16.18 -5.50 -12.23
CA VAL A 63 -14.77 -5.77 -11.97
C VAL A 63 -13.94 -4.49 -12.13
N MET A 64 -13.03 -4.23 -11.20
CA MET A 64 -12.17 -3.07 -11.24
C MET A 64 -10.79 -3.41 -11.79
N ASN A 65 -10.25 -2.52 -12.60
CA ASN A 65 -8.94 -2.64 -13.26
C ASN A 65 -8.76 -3.93 -14.10
N PRO A 66 -9.69 -4.23 -15.03
CA PRO A 66 -9.75 -5.52 -15.73
C PRO A 66 -8.50 -5.89 -16.53
N ILE A 67 -7.78 -4.91 -17.08
CA ILE A 67 -6.60 -5.17 -17.92
C ILE A 67 -5.37 -5.46 -17.05
N SER A 68 -5.08 -4.61 -16.07
CA SER A 68 -3.89 -4.79 -15.22
C SER A 68 -4.03 -5.94 -14.24
N ARG A 69 -5.25 -6.24 -13.78
CA ARG A 69 -5.54 -7.37 -12.88
C ARG A 69 -5.98 -8.64 -13.61
N GLN A 70 -6.18 -8.58 -14.92
CA GLN A 70 -6.65 -9.69 -15.75
C GLN A 70 -7.88 -10.42 -15.18
N ASN A 71 -8.79 -9.67 -14.54
CA ASN A 71 -9.96 -10.21 -13.82
C ASN A 71 -11.28 -9.92 -14.54
N PHE A 72 -11.27 -9.86 -15.87
CA PHE A 72 -12.47 -9.63 -16.67
C PHE A 72 -13.33 -10.89 -16.83
N ILE A 73 -14.64 -10.70 -16.99
CA ILE A 73 -15.60 -11.78 -17.17
C ILE A 73 -15.52 -12.25 -18.63
N VAL A 74 -15.20 -13.54 -18.84
CA VAL A 74 -15.23 -14.17 -20.16
C VAL A 74 -16.65 -14.73 -20.40
N LYS A 75 -17.29 -14.32 -21.49
CA LYS A 75 -18.58 -14.89 -21.89
C LYS A 75 -18.34 -16.23 -22.61
N SER A 76 -19.06 -17.26 -22.21
CA SER A 76 -19.12 -18.52 -22.96
C SER A 76 -19.95 -18.32 -24.24
N PRO A 77 -19.59 -18.97 -25.36
CA PRO A 77 -20.32 -18.85 -26.62
C PRO A 77 -21.76 -19.41 -26.59
N GLU A 78 -22.13 -20.12 -25.51
CA GLU A 78 -23.43 -20.79 -25.33
C GLU A 78 -24.43 -20.00 -24.47
N SER A 79 -24.10 -18.77 -24.04
CA SER A 79 -24.92 -17.94 -23.12
C SER A 79 -25.39 -16.62 -23.72
#